data_AF-A0A0R1V9Q5-F1
#
_entry.id   AF-A0A0R1V9Q5-F1
#
_cell.length_a   1.000
_cell.length_b   1.000
_cell.length_c   1.000
_cell.angle_alpha   90.00
_cell.angle_beta   90.00
_cell.angle_gamma   90.00
#
_symmetry.space_group_name_H-M   'P 1'
#
loop_
_entity.id
_entity.type
_entity.pdbx_description
1 polymer ?
#
loop_
_entity_poly.entity_id
_entity_poly.type
_entity_poly.pdbx_seq_one_letter_code
_entity_poly.pdbx_strand_id
1 'polypeptide(L)'
;MKRSFKFSLIAAALMAVTPMGASVVNKPATVQASQKIYGLGRKYTVPKSIRGTWYTTSNVKYKTVRIGIHSFNGKTVYHQNKKAIPDHILNPTTKSQMREQKRVMNATKNKLAGSYTKRAGGEYFTFAPWLGFEQWDMFKAKTMRSNGKTIKYLDYSNGYTSAKYFKSRSLARKH
;
A
#
# COMPACT_ATOMS: atom_id res chain seq x y z
N MET A 1 -24.58 62.02 -17.54
CA MET A 1 -25.61 62.21 -16.49
C MET A 1 -26.40 60.93 -16.38
N LYS A 2 -26.14 60.08 -15.38
CA LYS A 2 -26.85 59.98 -14.10
C LYS A 2 -28.36 59.73 -14.25
N ARG A 3 -28.76 58.61 -13.62
CA ARG A 3 -30.05 58.29 -12.97
C ARG A 3 -31.11 57.60 -13.84
N SER A 4 -31.89 56.62 -13.39
CA SER A 4 -31.89 55.60 -12.31
C SER A 4 -33.36 55.18 -12.10
N PHE A 5 -33.57 53.96 -11.55
CA PHE A 5 -34.74 53.52 -10.75
C PHE A 5 -36.04 53.25 -11.54
N LYS A 6 -36.90 52.26 -11.23
CA LYS A 6 -37.21 51.53 -9.98
C LYS A 6 -37.94 50.19 -10.29
N PHE A 7 -37.88 49.30 -9.30
CA PHE A 7 -38.63 48.06 -9.11
C PHE A 7 -40.16 48.19 -9.29
N SER A 8 -40.80 47.10 -9.69
CA SER A 8 -42.10 46.68 -9.13
C SER A 8 -42.20 45.16 -9.13
N LEU A 9 -42.66 44.65 -8.00
CA LEU A 9 -42.76 43.25 -7.62
C LEU A 9 -44.26 42.97 -7.49
N ILE A 10 -44.79 42.02 -8.26
CA ILE A 10 -46.12 41.45 -8.04
C ILE A 10 -45.97 39.93 -8.17
N ALA A 11 -46.42 39.23 -7.13
CA ALA A 11 -46.46 37.78 -7.00
C ALA A 11 -47.87 37.24 -7.26
N ALA A 12 -47.92 35.91 -7.45
CA ALA A 12 -49.08 35.00 -7.54
C ALA A 12 -49.70 34.86 -8.96
N ALA A 13 -50.09 33.69 -9.47
CA ALA A 13 -50.21 32.35 -8.90
C ALA A 13 -50.09 31.28 -10.02
N LEU A 14 -49.82 30.04 -9.60
CA LEU A 14 -49.77 28.81 -10.39
C LEU A 14 -50.98 28.59 -11.30
N MET A 15 -50.74 28.03 -12.49
CA MET A 15 -51.53 26.89 -12.99
C MET A 15 -50.60 25.84 -13.60
N ALA A 16 -50.82 24.61 -13.14
CA ALA A 16 -50.04 23.42 -13.44
C ALA A 16 -50.26 22.95 -14.88
N VAL A 17 -49.16 22.60 -15.55
CA VAL A 17 -49.19 21.69 -16.70
C VAL A 17 -48.11 20.66 -16.46
N THR A 18 -48.51 19.48 -16.01
CA THR A 18 -47.68 18.27 -15.96
C THR A 18 -47.60 17.66 -17.35
N PRO A 19 -46.41 17.48 -17.96
CA PRO A 19 -46.16 16.36 -18.84
C PRO A 19 -45.71 15.19 -17.97
N MET A 20 -46.58 14.19 -17.90
CA MET A 20 -46.26 12.85 -17.47
C MET A 20 -45.12 12.26 -18.32
N GLY A 21 -44.28 11.45 -17.69
CA GLY A 21 -43.74 10.27 -18.34
C GLY A 21 -42.45 10.45 -19.14
N ALA A 22 -41.36 10.75 -18.46
CA ALA A 22 -40.10 10.10 -18.77
C ALA A 22 -39.50 9.62 -17.45
N SER A 23 -39.91 8.42 -17.04
CA SER A 23 -39.20 7.65 -16.04
C SER A 23 -37.80 7.45 -16.58
N VAL A 24 -36.86 8.32 -16.20
CA VAL A 24 -35.44 8.02 -16.33
C VAL A 24 -35.24 6.84 -15.41
N VAL A 25 -35.34 5.64 -15.98
CA VAL A 25 -34.94 4.41 -15.31
C VAL A 25 -33.49 4.66 -14.95
N ASN A 26 -33.28 5.02 -13.69
CA ASN A 26 -31.99 5.00 -13.04
C ASN A 26 -31.55 3.55 -13.16
N LYS A 27 -30.88 3.20 -14.26
CA LYS A 27 -30.13 1.96 -14.33
C LYS A 27 -29.24 2.02 -13.11
N PRO A 28 -29.35 1.09 -12.14
CA PRO A 28 -28.43 1.07 -11.04
C PRO A 28 -27.05 1.05 -11.68
N ALA A 29 -26.25 2.09 -11.43
CA ALA A 29 -24.85 2.05 -11.78
C ALA A 29 -24.36 0.73 -11.21
N THR A 30 -23.90 -0.17 -12.06
CA THR A 30 -23.27 -1.41 -11.64
C THR A 30 -22.02 -0.98 -10.90
N VAL A 31 -22.17 -0.75 -9.59
CA VAL A 31 -21.08 -0.48 -8.68
C VAL A 31 -20.20 -1.70 -8.84
N GLN A 32 -19.06 -1.51 -9.51
CA GLN A 32 -18.09 -2.55 -9.75
C GLN A 32 -17.79 -3.15 -8.38
N ALA A 33 -18.29 -4.38 -8.14
CA ALA A 33 -18.14 -5.02 -6.85
C ALA A 33 -16.67 -4.89 -6.44
N SER A 34 -16.41 -4.38 -5.23
CA SER A 34 -15.06 -4.21 -4.73
C SER A 34 -14.28 -5.48 -5.05
N GLN A 35 -13.22 -5.37 -5.86
CA GLN A 35 -12.50 -6.54 -6.36
C GLN A 35 -12.24 -7.51 -5.20
N LYS A 36 -12.59 -8.78 -5.37
CA LYS A 36 -12.39 -9.81 -4.35
C LYS A 36 -10.89 -9.95 -4.11
N ILE A 37 -10.41 -9.42 -2.99
CA ILE A 37 -9.02 -9.58 -2.58
C ILE A 37 -8.95 -10.73 -1.59
N TYR A 38 -8.57 -11.89 -2.10
CA TYR A 38 -8.42 -13.10 -1.30
C TYR A 38 -7.44 -12.90 -0.15
N GLY A 39 -7.84 -13.35 1.04
CA GLY A 39 -7.00 -13.35 2.24
C GLY A 39 -6.67 -11.97 2.82
N LEU A 40 -7.36 -10.89 2.43
CA LEU A 40 -7.09 -9.54 2.96
C LEU A 40 -7.57 -9.40 4.39
N GLY A 41 -6.63 -9.31 5.33
CA GLY A 41 -6.91 -9.02 6.73
C GLY A 41 -6.87 -7.52 7.04
N ARG A 42 -6.89 -7.21 8.34
CA ARG A 42 -6.72 -5.84 8.86
C ARG A 42 -5.35 -5.25 8.50
N LYS A 43 -5.23 -3.92 8.54
CA LYS A 43 -3.93 -3.24 8.41
C LYS A 43 -2.95 -3.77 9.46
N TYR A 44 -1.73 -4.02 9.05
CA TYR A 44 -0.68 -4.49 9.93
C TYR A 44 -0.01 -3.30 10.62
N THR A 45 0.21 -3.37 11.92
CA THR A 45 0.98 -2.35 12.66
C THR A 45 2.47 -2.71 12.65
N VAL A 46 3.24 -2.06 11.78
CA VAL A 46 4.68 -2.30 11.62
C VAL A 46 5.42 -1.99 12.93
N PRO A 47 6.43 -2.76 13.37
CA PRO A 47 7.12 -2.50 14.65
C PRO A 47 7.78 -1.12 14.73
N LYS A 48 7.65 -0.42 15.87
CA LYS A 48 8.22 0.94 16.07
C LYS A 48 9.72 1.02 15.79
N SER A 49 10.47 -0.04 16.09
CA SER A 49 11.93 -0.11 15.96
C SER A 49 12.43 0.07 14.52
N ILE A 50 11.62 -0.28 13.51
CA ILE A 50 12.00 -0.17 12.09
C ILE A 50 11.35 1.01 11.37
N ARG A 51 10.41 1.72 12.01
CA ARG A 51 9.73 2.87 11.40
C ARG A 51 10.68 4.04 11.13
N GLY A 52 10.29 4.85 10.16
CA GLY A 52 10.97 6.07 9.74
C GLY A 52 11.55 5.99 8.33
N THR A 53 12.33 7.01 7.99
CA THR A 53 13.08 7.08 6.73
C THR A 53 14.51 6.62 6.96
N TRP A 54 15.02 5.79 6.05
CA TRP A 54 16.35 5.23 6.13
C TRP A 54 17.04 5.25 4.77
N TYR A 55 18.36 5.36 4.78
CA TYR A 55 19.19 5.59 3.59
C TYR A 55 20.32 4.57 3.52
N THR A 56 20.68 4.15 2.32
CA THR A 56 21.87 3.32 2.07
C THR A 56 22.57 3.78 0.80
N THR A 57 23.88 3.55 0.73
CA THR A 57 24.68 3.72 -0.50
C THR A 57 24.90 2.39 -1.23
N SER A 58 24.71 1.25 -0.54
CA SER A 58 24.87 -0.10 -1.07
C SER A 58 24.05 -0.35 -2.34
N ASN A 59 24.53 -1.21 -3.23
CA ASN A 59 23.85 -1.54 -4.48
C ASN A 59 22.64 -2.47 -4.27
N VAL A 60 21.54 -1.90 -3.77
CA VAL A 60 20.27 -2.58 -3.54
C VAL A 60 19.11 -1.80 -4.16
N LYS A 61 17.97 -2.49 -4.33
CA LYS A 61 16.75 -1.98 -4.99
C LYS A 61 16.32 -0.58 -4.53
N TYR A 62 16.39 -0.30 -3.23
CA TYR A 62 15.98 0.98 -2.68
C TYR A 62 17.17 1.69 -2.01
N LYS A 63 17.57 2.86 -2.52
CA LYS A 63 18.56 3.71 -1.82
C LYS A 63 17.96 4.43 -0.62
N THR A 64 16.63 4.54 -0.58
CA THR A 64 15.87 5.14 0.51
C THR A 64 14.62 4.31 0.74
N VAL A 65 14.33 4.01 2.00
CA VAL A 65 13.09 3.35 2.41
C VAL A 65 12.34 4.22 3.41
N ARG A 66 11.02 4.23 3.30
CA ARG A 66 10.11 4.91 4.23
C ARG A 66 9.15 3.89 4.80
N ILE A 67 9.31 3.61 6.09
CA ILE A 67 8.51 2.63 6.83
C ILE A 67 7.57 3.40 7.77
N GLY A 68 6.28 3.38 7.47
CA GLY A 68 5.23 3.99 8.29
C GLY A 68 4.64 3.02 9.32
N ILE A 69 3.61 3.46 10.04
CA ILE A 69 2.87 2.60 10.98
C ILE A 69 2.15 1.44 10.28
N HIS A 70 1.64 1.67 9.06
CA HIS A 70 0.90 0.69 8.26
C HIS A 70 1.39 0.66 6.80
N SER A 71 2.61 1.13 6.52
CA SER A 71 3.08 1.30 5.14
C SER A 71 4.57 1.07 4.96
N PHE A 72 4.94 0.71 3.74
CA PHE A 72 6.31 0.61 3.25
C PHE A 72 6.39 1.23 1.85
N ASN A 73 7.21 2.28 1.69
CA ASN A 73 7.38 3.03 0.44
C ASN A 73 6.03 3.42 -0.21
N GLY A 74 5.08 3.89 0.62
CA GLY A 74 3.75 4.31 0.18
C GLY A 74 2.73 3.18 -0.01
N LYS A 75 3.15 1.91 -0.03
CA LYS A 75 2.25 0.75 -0.09
C LYS A 75 1.72 0.41 1.29
N THR A 76 0.44 0.05 1.40
CA THR A 76 -0.18 -0.31 2.69
C THR A 76 0.08 -1.77 3.04
N VAL A 77 0.40 -2.04 4.30
CA VAL A 77 0.73 -3.37 4.81
C VAL A 77 -0.47 -3.95 5.54
N TYR A 78 -0.79 -5.21 5.27
CA TYR A 78 -1.92 -5.93 5.87
C TYR A 78 -1.47 -7.28 6.41
N HIS A 79 -2.25 -7.83 7.34
CA HIS A 79 -2.21 -9.25 7.64
C HIS A 79 -2.76 -10.03 6.44
N GLN A 80 -2.11 -11.14 6.09
CA GLN A 80 -2.57 -12.02 5.02
C GLN A 80 -3.04 -13.36 5.60
N ASN A 81 -4.28 -13.73 5.33
CA ASN A 81 -4.77 -15.08 5.57
C ASN A 81 -4.53 -15.95 4.33
N LYS A 82 -3.37 -16.61 4.28
CA LYS A 82 -2.99 -17.47 3.15
C LYS A 82 -3.97 -18.61 2.90
N LYS A 83 -4.62 -19.14 3.95
CA LYS A 83 -5.61 -20.21 3.83
C LYS A 83 -6.88 -19.78 3.08
N ALA A 84 -7.16 -18.48 3.06
CA ALA A 84 -8.28 -17.90 2.33
C ALA A 84 -7.93 -17.50 0.89
N ILE A 85 -6.71 -17.79 0.42
CA ILE A 85 -6.30 -17.64 -0.97
C ILE A 85 -6.49 -18.99 -1.66
N PRO A 86 -7.38 -19.09 -2.67
CA PRO A 86 -7.58 -20.34 -3.38
C PRO A 86 -6.28 -20.82 -4.04
N ASP A 87 -6.05 -22.14 -4.04
CA ASP A 87 -4.84 -22.73 -4.61
C ASP A 87 -4.65 -22.35 -6.08
N HIS A 88 -5.72 -22.34 -6.89
CA HIS A 88 -5.65 -21.93 -8.30
C HIS A 88 -5.23 -20.46 -8.53
N ILE A 89 -5.25 -19.61 -7.49
CA ILE A 89 -4.70 -18.25 -7.54
C ILE A 89 -3.20 -18.27 -7.25
N LEU A 90 -2.74 -19.16 -6.37
CA LEU A 90 -1.33 -19.34 -6.05
C LEU A 90 -0.60 -20.11 -7.15
N ASN A 91 -1.24 -21.13 -7.70
CA ASN A 91 -0.74 -22.11 -8.65
C ASN A 91 -1.70 -22.26 -9.84
N PRO A 92 -1.84 -21.24 -10.72
CA PRO A 92 -2.76 -21.32 -11.85
C PRO A 92 -2.25 -22.32 -12.90
N THR A 93 -3.10 -23.24 -13.33
CA THR A 93 -2.79 -24.25 -14.36
C THR A 93 -3.50 -24.01 -15.68
N THR A 94 -4.53 -23.13 -15.70
CA THR A 94 -5.30 -22.80 -16.91
C THR A 94 -5.19 -21.31 -17.27
N LYS A 95 -5.42 -20.97 -18.54
CA LYS A 95 -5.50 -19.56 -19.00
C LYS A 95 -6.51 -18.74 -18.22
N SER A 96 -7.63 -19.34 -17.80
CA SER A 96 -8.65 -18.63 -17.01
C SER A 96 -8.14 -18.27 -15.62
N GLN A 97 -7.49 -19.22 -14.93
CA GLN A 97 -6.89 -18.99 -13.63
C GLN A 97 -5.74 -17.98 -13.69
N MET A 98 -4.90 -18.01 -14.75
CA MET A 98 -3.87 -16.99 -14.96
C MET A 98 -4.46 -15.58 -15.11
N ARG A 99 -5.59 -15.43 -15.82
CA ARG A 99 -6.30 -14.14 -15.93
C ARG A 99 -6.83 -13.67 -14.58
N GLU A 100 -7.38 -14.59 -13.78
CA GLU A 100 -7.86 -14.27 -12.44
C GLU A 100 -6.70 -13.86 -11.52
N GLN A 101 -5.62 -14.63 -11.50
CA GLN A 101 -4.40 -14.28 -10.75
C GLN A 101 -3.90 -12.87 -11.13
N LYS A 102 -3.82 -12.55 -12.44
CA LYS A 102 -3.44 -11.22 -12.91
C LYS A 102 -4.39 -10.12 -12.41
N ARG A 103 -5.70 -10.38 -12.36
CA ARG A 103 -6.68 -9.43 -11.78
C ARG A 103 -6.41 -9.20 -10.29
N VAL A 104 -6.12 -10.25 -9.53
CA VAL A 104 -5.80 -10.15 -8.10
C VAL A 104 -4.46 -9.41 -7.90
N MET A 105 -3.42 -9.72 -8.68
CA MET A 105 -2.14 -8.99 -8.64
C MET A 105 -2.33 -7.49 -8.91
N ASN A 106 -3.16 -7.14 -9.91
CA ASN A 106 -3.48 -5.75 -10.20
C ASN A 106 -4.25 -5.06 -9.06
N ALA A 107 -5.24 -5.74 -8.48
CA ALA A 107 -6.01 -5.26 -7.33
C ALA A 107 -5.13 -5.04 -6.08
N THR A 108 -4.02 -5.77 -5.98
CA THR A 108 -3.15 -5.80 -4.80
C THR A 108 -1.79 -5.14 -5.02
N LYS A 109 -1.53 -4.50 -6.17
CA LYS A 109 -0.23 -3.87 -6.51
C LYS A 109 0.32 -2.88 -5.47
N ASN A 110 -0.58 -2.22 -4.74
CA ASN A 110 -0.29 -1.23 -3.69
C ASN A 110 -0.48 -1.77 -2.26
N LYS A 111 -0.66 -3.09 -2.13
CA LYS A 111 -0.83 -3.80 -0.86
C LYS A 111 0.34 -4.76 -0.66
N LEU A 112 0.79 -4.86 0.58
CA LEU A 112 1.86 -5.77 1.00
C LEU A 112 1.36 -6.64 2.14
N ALA A 113 1.84 -7.87 2.20
CA ALA A 113 1.69 -8.73 3.35
C ALA A 113 2.83 -8.43 4.35
N GLY A 114 2.47 -8.18 5.60
CA GLY A 114 3.41 -8.03 6.71
C GLY A 114 3.51 -9.33 7.52
N SER A 115 4.72 -9.79 7.78
CA SER A 115 4.98 -10.96 8.61
C SER A 115 6.36 -10.88 9.26
N TYR A 116 6.68 -11.85 10.10
CA TYR A 116 8.05 -12.09 10.55
C TYR A 116 8.63 -13.33 9.87
N THR A 117 9.89 -13.25 9.47
CA THR A 117 10.64 -14.36 8.89
C THR A 117 11.87 -14.64 9.74
N LYS A 118 12.02 -15.90 10.19
CA LYS A 118 13.23 -16.37 10.87
C LYS A 118 14.31 -16.69 9.82
N ARG A 119 15.53 -16.21 10.04
CA ARG A 119 16.69 -16.51 9.22
C ARG A 119 17.98 -16.42 10.04
N ALA A 120 19.12 -16.74 9.43
CA ALA A 120 20.43 -16.49 10.04
C ALA A 120 20.54 -15.01 10.48
N GLY A 121 20.94 -14.77 11.74
CA GLY A 121 20.93 -13.44 12.35
C GLY A 121 19.63 -13.05 13.04
N GLY A 122 18.63 -13.93 13.09
CA GLY A 122 17.42 -13.86 13.91
C GLY A 122 16.14 -13.54 13.13
N GLU A 123 15.16 -12.97 13.83
CA GLU A 123 13.86 -12.65 13.26
C GLU A 123 13.84 -11.27 12.58
N TYR A 124 13.37 -11.22 11.33
CA TYR A 124 13.25 -10.00 10.52
C TYR A 124 11.78 -9.72 10.25
N PHE A 125 11.41 -8.45 10.25
CA PHE A 125 10.10 -8.05 9.75
C PHE A 125 10.13 -8.01 8.23
N THR A 126 9.15 -8.65 7.60
CA THR A 126 9.11 -8.90 6.18
C THR A 126 7.95 -8.13 5.54
N PHE A 127 8.26 -7.38 4.49
CA PHE A 127 7.28 -6.85 3.56
C PHE A 127 7.30 -7.71 2.30
N ALA A 128 6.22 -8.44 2.05
CA ALA A 128 6.08 -9.30 0.88
C ALA A 128 4.98 -8.78 -0.07
N PRO A 129 5.12 -8.98 -1.39
CA PRO A 129 4.01 -8.90 -2.33
C PRO A 129 2.82 -9.72 -1.85
N TRP A 130 1.62 -9.30 -2.25
CA TRP A 130 0.40 -10.03 -1.89
C TRP A 130 0.37 -11.43 -2.52
N LEU A 131 0.74 -11.53 -3.79
CA LEU A 131 0.93 -12.78 -4.51
C LEU A 131 2.35 -12.76 -5.06
N GLY A 132 3.13 -13.83 -4.83
CA GLY A 132 4.48 -13.98 -5.35
C GLY A 132 5.48 -14.57 -4.35
N PHE A 133 6.48 -15.27 -4.86
CA PHE A 133 7.43 -16.06 -4.08
C PHE A 133 8.82 -15.41 -3.93
N GLU A 134 9.17 -14.39 -4.72
CA GLU A 134 10.60 -14.11 -4.98
C GLU A 134 11.14 -12.80 -4.42
N GLN A 135 10.31 -11.90 -3.86
CA GLN A 135 10.84 -10.63 -3.33
C GLN A 135 10.27 -10.33 -1.95
N TRP A 136 11.08 -10.57 -0.92
CA TRP A 136 10.74 -10.28 0.47
C TRP A 136 11.68 -9.21 1.00
N ASP A 137 11.19 -7.99 1.18
CA ASP A 137 12.01 -6.94 1.78
C ASP A 137 12.01 -7.13 3.31
N MET A 138 13.12 -7.65 3.84
CA MET A 138 13.26 -8.03 5.25
C MET A 138 14.13 -7.02 6.00
N PHE A 139 13.66 -6.55 7.15
CA PHE A 139 14.35 -5.56 7.97
C PHE A 139 14.44 -5.96 9.43
N LYS A 140 15.60 -5.69 10.04
CA LYS A 140 15.81 -5.82 11.49
C LYS A 140 16.55 -4.61 12.01
N ALA A 141 16.02 -3.98 13.05
CA ALA A 141 16.74 -2.92 13.76
C ALA A 141 17.94 -3.51 14.52
N LYS A 142 19.11 -2.93 14.31
CA LYS A 142 20.36 -3.32 14.98
C LYS A 142 21.13 -2.07 15.42
N THR A 143 22.14 -2.30 16.25
CA THR A 143 23.10 -1.29 16.68
C THR A 143 24.51 -1.74 16.37
N MET A 144 25.40 -0.78 16.12
CA MET A 144 26.85 -1.00 16.01
C MET A 144 27.60 0.09 16.76
N ARG A 145 28.85 -0.19 17.16
CA ARG A 145 29.77 0.82 17.68
C ARG A 145 30.61 1.38 16.52
N SER A 146 30.76 2.69 16.46
CA SER A 146 31.70 3.37 15.56
C SER A 146 32.14 4.68 16.21
N ASN A 147 33.45 4.93 16.23
CA ASN A 147 34.08 6.11 16.86
C ASN A 147 33.54 6.36 18.28
N GLY A 148 33.51 5.31 19.11
CA GLY A 148 32.98 5.34 20.49
C GLY A 148 31.45 5.45 20.63
N LYS A 149 30.73 5.78 19.55
CA LYS A 149 29.27 6.01 19.57
C LYS A 149 28.49 4.77 19.15
N THR A 150 27.32 4.58 19.77
CA THR A 150 26.35 3.56 19.34
C THR A 150 25.48 4.14 18.23
N ILE A 151 25.51 3.49 17.06
CA ILE A 151 24.75 3.88 15.88
C ILE A 151 23.66 2.84 15.63
N LYS A 152 22.41 3.31 15.50
CA LYS A 152 21.27 2.48 15.06
C LYS A 152 21.25 2.37 13.54
N TYR A 153 21.04 1.18 13.03
CA TYR A 153 20.86 0.91 11.60
C TYR A 153 19.75 -0.12 11.38
N LEU A 154 19.18 -0.15 10.17
CA LEU A 154 18.41 -1.30 9.72
C LEU A 154 19.31 -2.23 8.94
N ASP A 155 19.37 -3.46 9.41
CA ASP A 155 19.89 -4.56 8.63
C ASP A 155 18.81 -5.00 7.65
N TYR A 156 19.13 -4.98 6.36
CA TYR A 156 18.23 -5.33 5.28
C TYR A 156 18.71 -6.58 4.56
N SER A 157 17.74 -7.38 4.09
CA SER A 157 18.00 -8.37 3.07
C SER A 157 16.75 -8.67 2.27
N ASN A 158 16.94 -9.19 1.05
CA ASN A 158 15.87 -9.80 0.26
C ASN A 158 16.14 -11.26 -0.10
N GLY A 159 17.01 -11.93 0.64
CA GLY A 159 17.46 -13.30 0.34
C GLY A 159 18.67 -13.35 -0.60
N TYR A 160 18.80 -12.38 -1.51
CA TYR A 160 19.90 -12.33 -2.50
C TYR A 160 20.94 -11.27 -2.19
N THR A 161 20.49 -10.13 -1.66
CA THR A 161 21.32 -8.99 -1.32
C THR A 161 21.13 -8.61 0.13
N SER A 162 22.09 -7.89 0.69
CA SER A 162 22.02 -7.30 2.02
C SER A 162 22.55 -5.87 1.97
N ALA A 163 22.08 -5.05 2.92
CA ALA A 163 22.57 -3.69 3.10
C ALA A 163 22.32 -3.22 4.52
N LYS A 164 23.09 -2.22 4.95
CA LYS A 164 22.79 -1.44 6.14
C LYS A 164 22.13 -0.13 5.71
N TYR A 165 21.02 0.21 6.36
CA TYR A 165 20.39 1.51 6.19
C TYR A 165 20.52 2.35 7.45
N PHE A 166 20.78 3.63 7.27
CA PHE A 166 21.04 4.59 8.34
C PHE A 166 20.00 5.71 8.35
N LYS A 167 19.87 6.41 9.48
CA LYS A 167 18.89 7.50 9.65
C LYS A 167 19.20 8.75 8.82
N SER A 168 20.40 8.90 8.27
CA SER A 168 20.77 10.03 7.40
C SER A 168 21.65 9.58 6.24
N ARG A 169 21.61 10.36 5.15
CA ARG A 169 22.50 10.14 3.99
C ARG A 169 23.98 10.29 4.35
N SER A 170 24.30 11.21 5.27
CA SER A 170 25.69 11.39 5.74
C SER A 170 26.20 10.13 6.43
N LEU A 171 25.42 9.52 7.34
CA LEU A 171 25.79 8.26 7.97
C LEU A 171 25.91 7.13 6.95
N ALA A 172 25.00 7.05 5.99
CA ALA A 172 25.05 6.05 4.92
C ALA A 172 26.22 6.20 3.94
N ARG A 173 26.88 7.37 3.89
CA ARG A 173 28.11 7.56 3.10
C ARG A 173 29.36 7.17 3.88
N LYS A 174 29.28 7.18 5.21
CA LYS A 174 30.39 6.81 6.11
C LYS A 174 30.50 5.30 6.33
N HIS A 175 29.46 4.54 5.98
CA HIS A 175 29.29 3.13 6.26
C HIS A 175 28.59 2.43 5.10
#